data_AF-A0A6N2SSB1-F1
#
_entry.id   AF-A0A6N2SSB1-F1
#
_cell.length_a   1.000
_cell.length_b   1.000
_cell.length_c   1.000
_cell.angle_alpha   90.00
_cell.angle_beta   90.00
_cell.angle_gamma   90.00
#
_symmetry.space_group_name_H-M   'P 1'
#
loop_
_entity.id
_entity.type
_entity.pdbx_description
1 polymer ?
#
loop_
_entity_poly.entity_id
_entity_poly.type
_entity_poly.pdbx_seq_one_letter_code
_entity_poly.pdbx_strand_id
1 'polypeptide(L)'
;MQPSSAFPQRFSAVPRRYFDFVSGLWQIHPFREGNTRTTAVFTIIYLRRLGFTVVNKPFASNARLFRDALALDNTSDPDFKDPAPLNRFIEKTLFDSSITLERLRDSAPPNQTRTALPCFDPNQSEDNGRCQI
;
A
#
# COMPACT_ATOMS: atom_id res chain seq x y z
N MET A 1 44.21 13.38 -5.57
CA MET A 1 43.27 12.66 -6.45
C MET A 1 42.64 11.56 -5.62
N GLN A 2 41.42 11.78 -5.11
CA GLN A 2 40.64 10.78 -4.38
C GLN A 2 39.58 10.23 -5.34
N PRO A 3 39.33 8.92 -5.40
CA PRO A 3 38.27 8.40 -6.24
C PRO A 3 36.90 8.86 -5.69
N SER A 4 36.19 9.64 -6.50
CA SER A 4 34.78 9.96 -6.33
C SER A 4 33.97 8.69 -6.60
N SER A 5 33.80 7.84 -5.60
CA SER A 5 32.91 6.68 -5.67
C SER A 5 32.37 6.37 -4.28
N ALA A 6 31.42 7.18 -3.84
CA ALA A 6 30.58 6.80 -2.72
C ALA A 6 29.27 7.57 -2.78
N PHE A 7 28.32 7.06 -3.57
CA PHE A 7 26.92 7.22 -3.19
C PHE A 7 26.40 5.93 -2.57
N PRO A 8 26.73 5.62 -1.29
CA PRO A 8 25.94 4.71 -0.49
C PRO A 8 25.01 5.58 0.35
N GLN A 9 23.88 5.99 -0.24
CA GLN A 9 22.79 6.52 0.58
C GLN A 9 21.56 5.70 0.26
N ARG A 10 21.22 4.84 1.21
CA ARG A 10 20.04 4.00 1.31
C ARG A 10 18.78 4.86 1.50
N PHE A 11 18.63 5.90 0.69
CA PHE A 11 17.39 6.61 0.47
C PHE A 11 16.61 5.74 -0.52
N SER A 12 15.44 5.25 -0.11
CA SER A 12 14.49 4.57 -0.99
C SER A 12 14.45 5.33 -2.32
N ALA A 13 14.93 4.71 -3.40
CA ALA A 13 15.26 5.43 -4.63
C ALA A 13 14.03 5.99 -5.39
N VAL A 14 12.83 5.89 -4.79
CA VAL A 14 11.62 6.60 -5.18
C VAL A 14 11.03 7.33 -3.95
N PRO A 15 10.76 8.65 -4.03
CA PRO A 15 10.15 9.40 -2.93
C PRO A 15 8.76 8.85 -2.56
N ARG A 16 8.46 8.78 -1.25
CA ARG A 16 7.16 8.29 -0.73
C ARG A 16 5.93 8.94 -1.38
N ARG A 17 6.01 10.23 -1.73
CA ARG A 17 4.94 10.98 -2.42
C ARG A 17 4.48 10.33 -3.73
N TYR A 18 5.37 9.60 -4.41
CA TYR A 18 5.01 8.84 -5.60
C TYR A 18 4.03 7.70 -5.24
N PHE A 19 4.29 6.99 -4.14
CA PHE A 19 3.42 5.90 -3.67
C PHE A 19 2.07 6.45 -3.23
N ASP A 20 2.05 7.57 -2.51
CA ASP A 20 0.80 8.23 -2.08
C ASP A 20 -0.07 8.63 -3.28
N PHE A 21 0.54 9.10 -4.37
CA PHE A 21 -0.18 9.45 -5.59
C PHE A 21 -0.77 8.21 -6.29
N VAL A 22 0.00 7.14 -6.43
CA VAL A 22 -0.48 5.87 -7.01
C VAL A 22 -1.61 5.27 -6.17
N SER A 23 -1.44 5.31 -4.84
CA SER A 23 -2.41 4.83 -3.87
C SER A 23 -3.71 5.62 -3.93
N GLY A 24 -3.62 6.96 -3.91
CA GLY A 24 -4.77 7.85 -4.06
C GLY A 24 -5.48 7.69 -5.40
N LEU A 25 -4.74 7.49 -6.51
CA LEU A 25 -5.34 7.20 -7.82
C LEU A 25 -6.19 5.92 -7.78
N TRP A 26 -5.70 4.88 -7.10
CA TRP A 26 -6.46 3.65 -6.92
C TRP A 26 -7.71 3.89 -6.06
N GLN A 27 -7.59 4.62 -4.95
CA GLN A 27 -8.70 4.91 -4.02
C GLN A 27 -9.88 5.64 -4.66
N ILE A 28 -9.63 6.50 -5.65
CA ILE A 28 -10.69 7.21 -6.39
C ILE A 28 -11.61 6.25 -7.16
N HIS A 29 -11.12 5.04 -7.49
CA HIS A 29 -11.87 4.02 -8.24
C HIS A 29 -12.66 4.56 -9.44
N PRO A 30 -12.00 5.22 -10.41
CA PRO A 30 -12.69 5.93 -11.50
C PRO A 30 -13.38 5.00 -12.52
N PHE A 31 -13.04 3.71 -12.56
CA PHE A 31 -13.61 2.75 -13.50
C PHE A 31 -14.57 1.77 -12.80
N ARG A 32 -15.57 1.27 -13.54
CA ARG A 32 -16.47 0.21 -13.06
C ARG A 32 -15.72 -1.08 -12.73
N GLU A 33 -14.73 -1.43 -13.55
CA GLU A 33 -13.90 -2.62 -13.40
C GLU A 33 -12.46 -2.31 -13.82
N GLY A 34 -11.52 -3.10 -13.30
CA GLY A 34 -10.13 -3.05 -13.73
C GLY A 34 -9.28 -1.95 -13.08
N ASN A 35 -9.76 -1.27 -12.02
CA ASN A 35 -8.99 -0.23 -11.31
C ASN A 35 -7.56 -0.67 -10.95
N THR A 36 -7.40 -1.86 -10.33
CA THR A 36 -6.07 -2.39 -10.01
C THR A 36 -5.18 -2.59 -11.24
N ARG A 37 -5.73 -3.11 -12.35
CA ARG A 37 -4.97 -3.33 -13.58
C ARG A 37 -4.55 -2.01 -14.20
N THR A 38 -5.47 -1.05 -14.27
CA THR A 38 -5.21 0.28 -14.83
C THR A 38 -4.20 1.04 -13.98
N THR A 39 -4.32 1.01 -12.65
CA THR A 39 -3.33 1.59 -11.73
C THR A 39 -1.96 0.94 -11.95
N ALA A 40 -1.86 -0.39 -12.05
CA ALA A 40 -0.58 -1.06 -12.29
C ALA A 40 0.09 -0.61 -13.61
N VAL A 41 -0.68 -0.56 -14.70
CA VAL A 41 -0.18 -0.08 -16.00
C VAL A 41 0.25 1.39 -15.91
N PHE A 42 -0.56 2.23 -15.25
CA PHE A 42 -0.22 3.62 -15.01
C PHE A 42 1.09 3.77 -14.22
N THR A 43 1.26 3.04 -13.12
CA THR A 43 2.48 3.01 -12.30
C THR A 43 3.71 2.66 -13.15
N ILE A 44 3.60 1.64 -14.02
CA ILE A 44 4.69 1.24 -14.93
C ILE A 44 5.03 2.38 -15.90
N ILE A 45 4.03 2.98 -16.56
CA ILE A 45 4.25 4.06 -17.51
C ILE A 45 4.83 5.29 -16.81
N TYR A 46 4.33 5.63 -15.63
CA TYR A 46 4.77 6.80 -14.88
C TYR A 46 6.23 6.66 -14.43
N LEU A 47 6.61 5.51 -13.86
CA LEU A 47 8.01 5.23 -13.49
C LEU A 47 8.94 5.25 -14.70
N ARG A 48 8.50 4.70 -15.85
CA ARG A 48 9.27 4.79 -17.10
C ARG A 48 9.46 6.23 -17.57
N ARG A 49 8.44 7.09 -17.41
CA ARG A 49 8.57 8.53 -17.70
C ARG A 49 9.55 9.24 -16.77
N LEU A 50 9.74 8.75 -15.55
CA LEU A 50 10.74 9.23 -14.60
C LEU A 50 12.14 8.64 -14.82
N GLY A 51 12.33 7.77 -15.82
CA GLY A 51 13.63 7.19 -16.17
C GLY A 51 13.91 5.80 -15.58
N PHE A 52 12.96 5.19 -14.86
CA PHE A 52 13.13 3.84 -14.33
C PHE A 52 12.86 2.76 -15.37
N THR A 53 13.65 1.68 -15.36
CA THR A 53 13.42 0.51 -16.20
C THR A 53 12.49 -0.47 -15.47
N VAL A 54 11.19 -0.38 -15.75
CA VAL A 54 10.17 -1.21 -15.09
C VAL A 54 9.56 -2.21 -16.07
N VAL A 55 9.44 -3.47 -15.66
CA VAL A 55 8.79 -4.54 -16.42
C VAL A 55 7.42 -4.89 -15.83
N ASN A 56 6.49 -5.40 -16.65
CA ASN A 56 5.14 -5.74 -16.19
C ASN A 56 5.08 -7.01 -15.32
N LYS A 57 6.08 -7.89 -15.44
CA LYS A 57 6.07 -9.23 -14.81
C LYS A 57 5.78 -9.21 -13.31
N PRO A 58 6.40 -8.35 -12.46
CA PRO A 58 6.09 -8.28 -11.03
C PRO A 58 4.63 -7.92 -10.73
N PHE A 59 4.04 -6.99 -11.49
CA PHE A 59 2.64 -6.59 -11.35
C PHE A 59 1.68 -7.71 -11.78
N ALA A 60 1.96 -8.37 -12.90
CA ALA A 60 1.13 -9.48 -13.38
C ALA A 60 1.15 -10.68 -12.44
N SER A 61 2.34 -11.07 -11.94
CA SER A 61 2.51 -12.23 -11.06
C SER A 61 2.03 -11.99 -9.63
N ASN A 62 1.90 -10.73 -9.19
CA ASN A 62 1.56 -10.38 -7.80
C ASN A 62 0.36 -9.41 -7.72
N ALA A 63 -0.55 -9.44 -8.70
CA ALA A 63 -1.65 -8.48 -8.80
C ALA A 63 -2.52 -8.41 -7.53
N ARG A 64 -2.76 -9.55 -6.88
CA ARG A 64 -3.50 -9.61 -5.61
C ARG A 64 -2.75 -8.91 -4.48
N LEU A 65 -1.45 -9.14 -4.35
CA LEU A 65 -0.64 -8.51 -3.33
C LEU A 65 -0.55 -6.99 -3.57
N PHE A 66 -0.41 -6.56 -4.82
CA PHE A 66 -0.43 -5.14 -5.16
C PHE A 66 -1.77 -4.49 -4.77
N ARG A 67 -2.91 -5.13 -5.06
CA ARG A 67 -4.23 -4.66 -4.60
C ARG A 67 -4.32 -4.57 -3.08
N ASP A 68 -3.90 -5.63 -2.39
CA ASP A 68 -4.03 -5.71 -0.94
C ASP A 68 -3.12 -4.65 -0.26
N ALA A 69 -1.94 -4.40 -0.81
CA ALA A 69 -1.05 -3.32 -0.37
C ALA A 69 -1.67 -1.92 -0.58
N LEU A 70 -2.34 -1.68 -1.72
CA LEU A 70 -3.07 -0.43 -1.96
C LEU A 70 -4.24 -0.26 -0.99
N ALA A 71 -4.96 -1.35 -0.65
CA ALA A 71 -6.06 -1.30 0.31
C ALA A 71 -5.57 -0.96 1.73
N LEU A 72 -4.45 -1.55 2.17
CA LEU A 72 -3.85 -1.24 3.48
C LEU A 72 -3.30 0.18 3.56
N ASP A 73 -2.79 0.74 2.47
CA ASP A 73 -2.28 2.12 2.48
C ASP A 73 -3.43 3.15 2.51
N ASN A 74 -4.61 2.81 1.95
CA ASN A 74 -5.78 3.70 1.89
C ASN A 74 -6.84 3.48 2.98
N THR A 75 -6.74 2.42 3.79
CA THR A 75 -7.76 2.18 4.83
C THR A 75 -7.87 3.37 5.79
N SER A 76 -9.10 3.63 6.24
CA SER A 76 -9.41 4.66 7.24
C SER A 76 -9.22 4.13 8.66
N ASP A 77 -9.20 2.81 8.84
CA ASP A 77 -8.96 2.17 10.12
C ASP A 77 -7.47 2.24 10.47
N PRO A 78 -7.07 2.96 11.53
CA PRO A 78 -5.67 3.14 11.90
C PRO A 78 -4.98 1.83 12.30
N ASP A 79 -5.72 0.83 12.81
CA ASP A 79 -5.15 -0.43 13.28
C ASP A 79 -4.69 -1.32 12.11
N PHE A 80 -5.29 -1.12 10.93
CA PHE A 80 -4.95 -1.85 9.70
C PHE A 80 -4.17 -1.01 8.69
N LYS A 81 -3.95 0.28 8.96
CA LYS A 81 -3.26 1.17 8.03
C LYS A 81 -1.77 0.86 8.01
N ASP A 82 -1.30 0.30 6.92
CA ASP A 82 0.12 -0.06 6.75
C ASP A 82 0.62 0.27 5.33
N PRO A 83 1.52 1.26 5.18
CA PRO A 83 2.15 1.57 3.90
C PRO A 83 3.29 0.63 3.53
N ALA A 84 3.83 -0.15 4.48
CA ALA A 84 5.03 -0.95 4.27
C ALA A 84 4.88 -2.02 3.16
N PRO A 85 3.74 -2.72 3.02
CA PRO A 85 3.49 -3.63 1.91
C PRO A 85 3.64 -2.99 0.53
N LEU A 86 3.13 -1.76 0.36
CA LEU A 86 3.19 -1.04 -0.91
C LEU A 86 4.63 -0.61 -1.22
N ASN A 87 5.33 -0.07 -0.21
CA ASN A 87 6.74 0.32 -0.35
C ASN A 87 7.61 -0.89 -0.74
N ARG A 88 7.49 -2.02 -0.02
CA ARG A 88 8.22 -3.26 -0.31
C ARG A 88 7.93 -3.79 -1.70
N PHE A 89 6.67 -3.72 -2.13
CA PHE A 89 6.27 -4.17 -3.45
C PHE A 89 6.99 -3.39 -4.55
N ILE A 90 7.04 -2.07 -4.43
CA ILE A 90 7.68 -1.23 -5.45
C ILE A 90 9.21 -1.31 -5.37
N GLU A 91 9.80 -1.37 -4.18
CA GLU A 91 11.24 -1.59 -4.01
C GLU A 91 11.70 -2.89 -4.70
N LYS A 92 10.96 -3.99 -4.51
CA LYS A 92 11.23 -5.24 -5.24
C LYS A 92 11.11 -5.07 -6.75
N THR A 93 10.12 -4.31 -7.18
CA THR A 93 9.83 -4.10 -8.60
C THR A 93 10.89 -3.24 -9.30
N LEU A 94 11.53 -2.32 -8.56
CA LEU A 94 12.45 -1.33 -9.11
C LEU A 94 13.93 -1.66 -8.93
N PHE A 95 14.31 -2.24 -7.79
CA PHE A 95 15.72 -2.29 -7.37
C PHE A 95 16.21 -3.70 -7.11
N ASP A 96 15.39 -4.56 -6.51
CA ASP A 96 15.86 -5.86 -6.04
C ASP A 96 14.82 -6.98 -6.18
N SER A 97 14.95 -7.77 -7.24
CA SER A 97 14.11 -8.95 -7.46
C SER A 97 14.30 -10.06 -6.42
N SER A 98 15.38 -10.03 -5.62
CA SER A 98 15.70 -11.05 -4.60
C SER A 98 14.87 -10.92 -3.32
N ILE A 99 14.22 -9.77 -3.09
CA ILE A 99 13.31 -9.56 -1.96
C ILE A 99 12.14 -10.56 -2.03
N THR A 100 11.89 -11.34 -0.98
CA THR A 100 10.71 -12.22 -0.90
C THR A 100 9.45 -11.41 -0.60
N LEU A 101 8.38 -11.61 -1.38
CA LEU A 101 7.06 -11.05 -1.07
C LEU A 101 6.25 -12.11 -0.35
N GLU A 102 6.00 -11.91 0.93
CA GLU A 102 5.08 -12.74 1.69
C GLU A 102 3.64 -12.33 1.41
N ARG A 103 2.71 -13.28 1.47
CA ARG A 103 1.29 -12.93 1.36
C ARG A 103 0.92 -12.17 2.62
N LEU A 104 0.21 -11.06 2.46
CA LEU A 104 -0.15 -10.19 3.60
C LEU A 104 -1.05 -10.87 4.64
N ARG A 105 -1.67 -12.00 4.27
CA ARG A 105 -2.45 -12.84 5.19
C ARG A 105 -1.57 -13.75 6.08
N ASP A 106 -0.35 -14.04 5.62
CA ASP A 106 0.58 -14.97 6.28
C ASP A 106 1.54 -14.21 7.22
N SER A 107 1.69 -12.89 7.02
CA SER A 107 2.37 -11.98 7.96
C SER A 107 1.55 -11.80 9.24
N ALA A 108 2.21 -11.92 10.39
CA ALA A 108 1.57 -11.67 11.69
C ALA A 108 0.95 -10.25 11.72
N PRO A 109 -0.26 -10.09 12.27
CA PRO A 109 -0.87 -8.78 12.38
C PRO A 109 0.04 -7.86 13.21
N PRO A 110 0.11 -6.56 12.88
CA PRO A 110 0.81 -5.60 13.72
C PRO A 110 0.23 -5.68 15.14
N ASN A 111 1.13 -5.81 16.11
CA ASN A 111 0.92 -5.99 17.55
C ASN A 111 -0.53 -5.78 18.04
N GLN A 112 -1.32 -6.85 18.08
CA GLN A 112 -2.65 -6.82 18.67
C GLN A 112 -2.51 -6.75 20.20
N THR A 113 -2.60 -5.56 20.77
CA THR A 113 -3.16 -5.45 22.12
C THR A 113 -4.63 -5.84 21.98
N ARG A 114 -4.95 -7.11 22.23
CA ARG A 114 -6.33 -7.59 22.30
C ARG A 114 -7.02 -6.94 23.49
N THR A 115 -7.54 -5.73 23.32
CA THR A 115 -8.71 -5.32 24.08
C THR A 115 -9.90 -5.83 23.27
N ALA A 116 -10.49 -6.92 23.73
CA ALA A 116 -11.71 -7.44 23.15
C ALA A 116 -12.72 -6.30 23.05
N LEU A 117 -13.20 -5.99 21.83
CA LEU A 117 -14.38 -5.16 21.66
C LEU A 117 -15.52 -5.86 22.43
N PRO A 118 -16.21 -5.18 23.37
CA PRO A 118 -17.36 -5.78 24.01
C PRO A 118 -18.38 -6.11 22.91
N CYS A 119 -18.94 -7.33 22.97
CA CYS A 119 -20.00 -7.75 22.07
C CYS A 119 -21.11 -6.69 22.08
N PHE A 120 -21.43 -6.14 20.91
CA PHE A 120 -22.56 -5.24 20.74
C PHE A 120 -23.85 -6.07 20.98
N ASP A 121 -24.54 -5.81 22.09
CA ASP A 121 -25.84 -6.41 22.39
C ASP A 121 -26.93 -5.52 21.76
N PRO A 122 -27.65 -5.99 20.72
CA PRO A 122 -28.66 -5.19 20.03
C PRO A 122 -29.93 -4.93 20.87
N ASN A 123 -30.00 -5.38 22.13
CA ASN A 123 -31.14 -5.16 23.03
C ASN A 123 -30.88 -4.20 24.20
N GLN A 124 -29.81 -3.41 24.16
CA GLN A 124 -29.63 -2.31 25.13
C GLN A 124 -30.34 -1.05 24.59
N SER A 125 -31.54 -0.79 25.09
CA SER A 125 -32.28 0.45 24.86
C SER A 125 -31.61 1.61 25.61
N GLU A 126 -30.79 2.40 24.93
CA GLU A 126 -30.34 3.69 25.47
C GLU A 126 -31.44 4.75 25.26
N ASP A 127 -32.34 4.80 26.24
CA ASP A 127 -33.14 5.98 26.54
C ASP A 127 -32.27 6.97 27.33
N ASN A 128 -31.81 8.04 26.68
CA ASN A 128 -31.96 9.40 27.21
C ASN A 128 -31.39 10.47 26.26
N GLY A 129 -32.30 11.23 25.65
CA GLY A 129 -32.25 12.68 25.61
C GLY A 129 -31.00 13.37 25.05
N ARG A 130 -31.14 13.89 23.82
CA ARG A 130 -31.08 15.33 23.48
C ARG A 130 -30.52 15.53 22.06
N CYS A 131 -31.41 15.54 21.07
CA CYS A 131 -31.15 16.23 19.81
C CYS A 131 -31.26 17.74 20.06
N GLN A 132 -30.17 18.48 19.86
CA GLN A 132 -30.22 19.86 19.40
C GLN A 132 -29.16 20.08 18.31
N ILE A 133 -29.69 20.36 17.12
CA ILE A 133 -29.12 20.98 15.90
C ILE A 133 -27.76 20.50 15.39
#